data_AF-A0A934TKZ1-F1
#
_entry.id   AF-A0A934TKZ1-F1
#
_cell.length_a   1.000
_cell.length_b   1.000
_cell.length_c   1.000
_cell.angle_alpha   90.00
_cell.angle_beta   90.00
_cell.angle_gamma   90.00
#
_symmetry.space_group_name_H-M   'P 1'
#
loop_
_entity.id
_entity.type
_entity.pdbx_description
1 polymer ?
#
loop_
_entity_poly.entity_id
_entity_poly.type
_entity_poly.pdbx_seq_one_letter_code
_entity_poly.pdbx_strand_id
1 'polypeptide(L)'
;MFVHPATQARAAPWLATAGAGDVLAGLIAGLLARGWPPAQAAATAAWLHVEAALHIGPGLIAEDLPDAIPAVFRALGLAPGAAPHRVGPRI
;
A
#
# COMPACT_ATOMS: atom_id res chain seq x y z
N MET A 1 -4.09 -19.04 5.86
CA MET A 1 -4.58 -18.39 4.64
C MET A 1 -5.28 -17.10 5.09
N PHE A 2 -4.61 -15.96 5.01
CA PHE A 2 -5.18 -14.67 5.47
C PHE A 2 -5.40 -13.79 4.24
N VAL A 3 -6.66 -13.67 3.85
CA VAL A 3 -7.11 -12.74 2.82
C VAL A 3 -7.35 -11.42 3.56
N HIS A 4 -6.66 -10.35 3.19
CA HIS A 4 -6.91 -8.99 3.70
C HIS A 4 -7.84 -8.32 2.68
N PRO A 5 -9.17 -8.30 2.89
CA PRO A 5 -10.06 -7.77 1.90
C PRO A 5 -10.16 -6.26 2.12
N ALA A 6 -10.01 -5.49 1.04
CA ALA A 6 -10.38 -4.07 0.99
C ALA A 6 -11.91 -3.90 1.09
N THR A 7 -12.57 -4.66 1.96
CA THR A 7 -14.02 -4.73 2.13
C THR A 7 -14.39 -4.28 3.54
N GLN A 8 -15.65 -3.87 3.71
CA GLN A 8 -16.19 -3.34 4.96
C GLN A 8 -15.48 -2.03 5.40
N ALA A 9 -14.92 -1.96 6.60
CA ALA A 9 -14.46 -0.72 7.24
C ALA A 9 -13.23 -0.05 6.59
N ARG A 10 -12.52 -0.72 5.68
CA ARG A 10 -11.39 -0.16 4.90
C ARG A 10 -11.69 -0.06 3.40
N ALA A 11 -12.95 -0.18 3.00
CA ALA A 11 -13.32 0.08 1.62
C ALA A 11 -12.97 1.54 1.28
N ALA A 12 -12.20 1.73 0.22
CA ALA A 12 -11.95 3.03 -0.39
C ALA A 12 -12.62 3.01 -1.77
N PRO A 13 -13.92 3.34 -1.89
CA PRO A 13 -14.65 3.28 -3.16
C PRO A 13 -14.01 4.08 -4.29
N TRP A 14 -13.24 5.11 -3.93
CA TRP A 14 -12.46 5.94 -4.85
C TRP A 14 -11.20 5.25 -5.41
N LEU A 15 -10.88 4.01 -5.01
CA LEU A 15 -9.88 3.16 -5.70
C LEU A 15 -10.37 2.64 -7.06
N ALA A 16 -11.67 2.74 -7.35
CA ALA A 16 -12.24 2.32 -8.63
C ALA A 16 -11.96 3.32 -9.77
N THR A 17 -10.75 3.88 -9.80
CA THR A 17 -10.28 4.79 -10.86
C THR A 17 -9.41 4.03 -11.86
N ALA A 18 -9.48 4.44 -13.14
CA ALA A 18 -8.57 3.93 -14.15
C ALA A 18 -7.11 4.23 -13.73
N GLY A 19 -6.22 3.24 -13.83
CA GLY A 19 -4.80 3.36 -13.45
C GLY A 19 -4.46 2.92 -12.02
N ALA A 20 -5.43 2.77 -11.10
CA ALA A 20 -5.13 2.29 -9.74
C ALA A 20 -4.53 0.86 -9.75
N GLY A 21 -5.01 0.00 -10.66
CA GLY A 21 -4.46 -1.34 -10.86
C GLY A 21 -2.99 -1.34 -11.31
N ASP A 22 -2.58 -0.37 -12.13
CA ASP A 22 -1.19 -0.24 -12.58
C ASP A 22 -0.27 0.16 -11.43
N VAL A 23 -0.75 1.05 -10.54
CA VAL A 23 -0.03 1.42 -9.31
C VAL A 23 0.13 0.21 -8.39
N LEU A 24 -0.92 -0.58 -8.18
CA LEU A 24 -0.84 -1.80 -7.39
C LEU A 24 0.16 -2.80 -7.99
N ALA A 25 0.12 -3.01 -9.30
CA ALA A 25 1.06 -3.88 -10.00
C ALA A 25 2.51 -3.39 -9.85
N GLY A 26 2.74 -2.08 -9.94
CA GLY A 26 4.05 -1.46 -9.71
C GLY A 26 4.58 -1.69 -8.29
N LEU A 27 3.72 -1.55 -7.27
CA LEU A 27 4.09 -1.84 -5.87
C LEU A 27 4.48 -3.31 -5.67
N ILE A 28 3.71 -4.24 -6.25
CA ILE A 28 4.03 -5.68 -6.20
C ILE A 28 5.36 -5.95 -6.89
N ALA A 29 5.56 -5.43 -8.10
CA ALA A 29 6.80 -5.59 -8.86
C ALA A 29 8.02 -5.03 -8.10
N GLY A 30 7.89 -3.86 -7.46
CA GLY A 30 8.95 -3.27 -6.66
C GLY A 30 9.35 -4.11 -5.45
N LEU A 31 8.39 -4.73 -4.76
CA LEU A 31 8.68 -5.64 -3.64
C LEU A 31 9.31 -6.95 -4.13
N LEU A 32 8.81 -7.52 -5.23
CA LEU A 32 9.40 -8.72 -5.85
C LEU A 32 10.85 -8.47 -6.30
N ALA A 33 11.13 -7.30 -6.90
CA ALA A 33 12.49 -6.92 -7.31
C ALA A 33 13.46 -6.81 -6.12
N ARG A 34 12.95 -6.61 -4.90
CA ARG A 34 13.73 -6.61 -3.65
C ARG A 34 13.85 -8.00 -3.00
N GLY A 35 13.39 -9.05 -3.68
CA GLY A 35 13.50 -10.44 -3.24
C GLY A 35 12.41 -10.88 -2.25
N TRP A 36 11.30 -10.13 -2.14
CA TRP A 36 10.21 -10.53 -1.25
C TRP A 36 9.48 -11.77 -1.80
N PRO A 37 9.01 -12.69 -0.93
CA PRO A 37 8.17 -13.81 -1.34
C PRO A 37 6.89 -13.32 -2.04
N PRO A 38 6.43 -13.95 -3.13
CA PRO A 38 5.31 -13.42 -3.93
C PRO A 38 4.02 -13.16 -3.15
N ALA A 39 3.62 -14.08 -2.28
CA ALA A 39 2.43 -13.92 -1.45
C ALA A 39 2.55 -12.74 -0.47
N GLN A 40 3.75 -12.55 0.09
CA GLN A 40 4.02 -11.45 1.03
C GLN A 40 4.09 -10.11 0.29
N ALA A 41 4.70 -10.08 -0.90
CA ALA A 41 4.74 -8.90 -1.76
C ALA A 41 3.33 -8.44 -2.14
N ALA A 42 2.49 -9.37 -2.61
CA ALA A 42 1.10 -9.10 -2.97
C ALA A 42 0.29 -8.56 -1.79
N ALA A 43 0.36 -9.21 -0.63
CA ALA A 43 -0.36 -8.78 0.56
C ALA A 43 0.10 -7.39 1.06
N THR A 44 1.41 -7.15 1.07
CA THR A 44 1.98 -5.87 1.52
C THR A 44 1.64 -4.74 0.56
N ALA A 45 1.74 -4.96 -0.75
CA ALA A 45 1.39 -3.98 -1.76
C ALA A 45 -0.11 -3.63 -1.72
N ALA A 46 -0.99 -4.63 -1.60
CA ALA A 46 -2.43 -4.40 -1.49
C ALA A 46 -2.78 -3.58 -0.24
N TRP A 47 -2.12 -3.84 0.88
CA TRP A 47 -2.29 -3.05 2.10
C TRP A 47 -1.82 -1.60 1.90
N LEU A 48 -0.61 -1.40 1.38
CA LEU A 48 -0.06 -0.06 1.11
C LEU A 48 -0.93 0.75 0.16
N HIS A 49 -1.48 0.09 -0.87
CA HIS A 49 -2.35 0.69 -1.86
C HIS A 49 -3.67 1.19 -1.25
N VAL A 50 -4.26 0.43 -0.32
CA VAL A 50 -5.46 0.86 0.42
C VAL A 50 -5.14 1.99 1.39
N GLU A 51 -4.03 1.90 2.14
CA GLU A 51 -3.65 2.97 3.07
C GLU A 51 -3.35 4.29 2.36
N ALA A 52 -2.69 4.24 1.18
CA ALA A 52 -2.49 5.42 0.34
C ALA A 52 -3.83 6.03 -0.09
N ALA A 53 -4.77 5.20 -0.53
CA ALA A 53 -6.10 5.67 -0.91
C ALA A 53 -6.86 6.29 0.26
N LEU A 54 -6.81 5.68 1.44
CA LEU A 54 -7.44 6.21 2.65
C LEU A 54 -6.80 7.52 3.12
N HIS A 55 -5.48 7.68 2.93
CA HIS A 55 -4.76 8.90 3.26
C HIS A 55 -5.19 10.10 2.39
N ILE A 56 -5.43 9.85 1.10
CA ILE A 56 -5.85 10.89 0.13
C ILE A 56 -7.34 11.21 0.29
N GLY A 57 -8.20 10.17 0.37
CA GLY A 57 -9.63 10.34 0.53
C GLY A 57 -10.40 10.66 -0.76
N PRO A 58 -11.62 11.21 -0.66
CA PRO A 58 -12.49 11.49 -1.81
C PRO A 58 -11.86 12.47 -2.81
N GLY A 59 -11.93 12.15 -4.11
CA GLY A 59 -11.33 12.93 -5.20
C GLY A 59 -9.99 12.38 -5.71
N LEU A 60 -9.51 11.28 -5.12
CA LEU A 60 -8.31 10.56 -5.56
C LEU A 60 -8.32 10.29 -7.08
N ILE A 61 -7.21 10.62 -7.73
CA ILE A 61 -6.84 10.09 -9.04
C ILE A 61 -5.68 9.10 -8.89
N ALA A 62 -5.48 8.22 -9.87
CA ALA A 62 -4.48 7.16 -9.76
C ALA A 62 -3.05 7.72 -9.62
N GLU A 63 -2.77 8.87 -10.23
CA GLU A 63 -1.46 9.53 -10.13
C GLU A 63 -1.13 10.04 -8.72
N ASP A 64 -2.12 10.21 -7.83
CA ASP A 64 -1.87 10.64 -6.45
C ASP A 64 -1.31 9.53 -5.56
N LEU A 65 -1.58 8.27 -5.92
CA LEU A 65 -1.24 7.12 -5.07
C LEU A 65 0.27 6.95 -4.83
N PRO A 66 1.16 7.05 -5.85
CA PRO A 66 2.61 6.99 -5.63
C PRO A 66 3.12 8.08 -4.67
N ASP A 67 2.57 9.29 -4.75
CA ASP A 67 2.99 10.44 -3.93
C ASP A 67 2.57 10.31 -2.46
N ALA A 68 1.53 9.53 -2.18
CA ALA A 68 1.11 9.21 -0.81
C ALA A 68 2.00 8.15 -0.13
N ILE A 69 2.74 7.32 -0.87
CA ILE A 69 3.56 6.22 -0.31
C ILE A 69 4.59 6.72 0.73
N PRO A 70 5.36 7.80 0.51
CA PRO A 70 6.26 8.34 1.51
C PRO A 70 5.55 8.74 2.82
N ALA A 71 4.33 9.28 2.74
CA ALA A 71 3.55 9.64 3.91
C ALA A 71 3.11 8.40 4.70
N VAL A 72 2.65 7.36 3.99
CA VAL A 72 2.33 6.05 4.59
C VAL A 72 3.56 5.43 5.27
N PHE A 73 4.73 5.47 4.63
CA PHE A 73 5.97 4.98 5.24
C PHE A 73 6.38 5.78 6.48
N ARG A 74 6.20 7.11 6.49
CA ARG A 74 6.43 7.93 7.69
C ARG A 74 5.46 7.57 8.81
N ALA A 75 4.18 7.34 8.51
CA ALA A 75 3.19 6.90 9.49
C ALA A 75 3.54 5.53 10.11
N LEU A 76 4.22 4.67 9.34
CA LEU A 76 4.78 3.38 9.81
C LEU A 76 6.14 3.49 10.50
N GLY A 77 6.74 4.69 10.58
CA GLY A 77 8.07 4.86 11.16
C GLY A 77 9.23 4.33 10.29
N LEU A 78 9.00 4.11 8.99
CA LEU A 78 9.98 3.58 8.02
C LEU A 78 10.77 4.70 7.29
N ALA A 79 10.89 5.89 7.89
CA ALA A 79 11.60 7.01 7.28
C ALA A 79 13.08 6.66 7.00
N PRO A 80 13.70 7.16 5.91
CA PRO A 80 15.11 6.91 5.63
C PRO A 80 15.97 7.38 6.82
N GLY A 81 16.67 6.44 7.47
CA GLY A 81 17.50 6.70 8.66
C GLY A 81 16.86 6.35 10.00
N ALA A 82 15.58 5.95 10.05
CA ALA A 82 15.01 5.32 11.23
C ALA A 82 15.55 3.88 11.33
N ALA A 83 16.16 3.53 12.47
CA ALA A 83 16.50 2.13 12.76
C ALA A 83 15.25 1.26 12.55
N PRO A 84 15.38 0.04 12.00
CA PRO A 84 14.23 -0.80 11.69
C PRO A 84 13.49 -1.16 12.97
N HIS A 85 12.55 -0.32 13.39
CA HIS A 85 11.51 -0.73 14.31
C HIS A 85 10.72 -1.77 13.53
N ARG A 86 10.55 -2.95 14.13
CA ARG A 86 9.71 -4.01 13.59
C ARG A 86 8.26 -3.51 13.54
N VAL A 87 7.94 -2.70 12.54
CA VAL A 87 6.59 -2.37 12.10
C VAL A 87 6.28 -3.30 10.96
N GLY A 88 6.28 -4.59 11.29
CA GLY A 88 5.43 -5.53 10.58
C GLY A 88 4.00 -5.33 11.08
N PRO A 89 2.98 -5.69 10.29
CA PRO A 89 1.60 -5.72 10.77
C PRO A 89 1.56 -6.46 12.11
N ARG A 90 0.97 -5.84 13.14
CA ARG A 90 0.54 -6.56 14.33
C ARG A 90 -0.67 -7.42 13.90
N ILE A 91 -0.38 -8.57 13.32
CA ILE A 91 -1.33 -9.65 13.02
C ILE A 91 -0.91 -10.91 13.77
#